data_AF-A0A094J6J6-F1
#
_entry.id   AF-A0A094J6J6-F1
#
_cell.length_a   1.000
_cell.length_b   1.000
_cell.length_c   1.000
_cell.angle_alpha   90.00
_cell.angle_beta   90.00
_cell.angle_gamma   90.00
#
_symmetry.space_group_name_H-M   'P 1'
#
loop_
_entity.id
_entity.type
_entity.pdbx_description
1 polymer ?
#
loop_
_entity_poly.entity_id
_entity_poly.type
_entity_poly.pdbx_seq_one_letter_code
_entity_poly.pdbx_strand_id
1 'polypeptide(L)'
;MAPSLPESSHQMIRDMIVSKCDNVEIAKAAHCSRVTVRNIRLNLNVYGNTKAPPNGGGRKRSITPAMLDALRDILVEKARFTSVRDEGLSPEGVRGACDDVALLRSNP
;
A
#
# COMPACT_ATOMS: atom_id res chain seq x y z
N MET A 1 -12.74 0.14 13.23
CA MET A 1 -12.52 1.43 12.53
C MET A 1 -13.82 2.22 12.58
N ALA A 2 -13.78 3.53 12.80
CA ALA A 2 -14.98 4.34 12.69
C ALA A 2 -15.42 4.40 11.20
N PRO A 3 -16.74 4.38 10.91
CA PRO A 3 -17.23 4.56 9.55
C PRO A 3 -16.72 5.88 8.97
N SER A 4 -16.32 5.89 7.71
CA SER A 4 -15.81 7.11 7.09
C SER A 4 -16.94 8.13 6.93
N LEU A 5 -16.70 9.36 7.37
CA LEU A 5 -17.60 10.47 7.04
C LEU A 5 -17.62 10.67 5.51
N PRO A 6 -18.81 10.88 4.91
CA PRO A 6 -18.92 11.13 3.49
C PRO A 6 -18.25 12.47 3.12
N GLU A 7 -17.79 12.59 1.88
CA GLU A 7 -17.07 13.78 1.41
C GLU A 7 -17.91 15.06 1.53
N SER A 8 -19.22 14.96 1.31
CA SER A 8 -20.17 16.07 1.51
C SER A 8 -20.13 16.62 2.93
N SER A 9 -20.07 15.75 3.94
CA SER A 9 -19.93 16.17 5.34
C SER A 9 -18.57 16.81 5.60
N HIS A 10 -17.50 16.31 4.98
CA HIS A 10 -16.17 16.92 5.10
C HIS A 10 -16.15 18.36 4.55
N GLN A 11 -16.76 18.58 3.39
CA GLN A 11 -16.86 19.92 2.79
C GLN A 11 -17.67 20.87 3.67
N MET A 12 -18.86 20.45 4.12
CA MET A 12 -19.69 21.24 5.01
C MET A 12 -18.95 21.61 6.31
N ILE A 13 -18.25 20.66 6.94
CA ILE A 13 -17.46 20.91 8.14
C ILE A 13 -16.34 21.93 7.86
N ARG A 14 -15.67 21.83 6.71
CA ARG A 14 -14.63 22.80 6.30
C ARG A 14 -15.21 24.21 6.21
N ASP A 15 -16.34 24.36 5.53
CA ASP A 15 -16.97 25.66 5.31
C ASP A 15 -17.44 26.30 6.64
N MET A 16 -17.99 25.50 7.55
CA MET A 16 -18.37 25.97 8.88
C MET A 16 -17.16 26.34 9.75
N ILE A 17 -16.04 25.60 9.65
CA ILE A 17 -14.80 25.94 10.35
C ILE A 17 -14.23 27.26 9.84
N VAL A 18 -14.24 27.47 8.51
CA VAL A 18 -13.82 28.74 7.89
C VAL A 18 -14.71 29.90 8.35
N SER A 19 -16.01 29.62 8.51
CA SER A 19 -17.01 30.55 9.06
C SER A 19 -16.88 30.76 10.58
N LYS A 20 -15.90 30.13 11.24
CA LYS A 20 -15.60 30.21 12.68
C LYS A 20 -16.72 29.73 13.61
N CYS A 21 -17.59 28.82 13.16
CA CYS A 21 -18.64 28.21 13.98
C CYS A 21 -18.07 27.39 15.15
N ASP A 22 -18.85 27.24 16.23
CA ASP A 22 -18.43 26.41 17.36
C ASP A 22 -18.50 24.90 17.03
N ASN A 23 -17.65 24.12 17.71
CA ASN A 23 -17.61 22.67 17.56
C ASN A 23 -18.94 21.98 17.87
N VAL A 24 -19.75 22.55 18.77
CA VAL A 24 -21.07 21.99 19.10
C VAL A 24 -22.04 22.16 17.93
N GLU A 25 -22.04 23.32 17.28
CA GLU A 25 -22.89 23.61 16.11
C GLU A 25 -22.50 22.77 14.92
N ILE A 26 -21.20 22.67 14.64
CA ILE A 26 -20.65 21.86 13.55
C ILE A 26 -21.01 20.38 13.76
N ALA A 27 -20.85 19.87 14.99
CA ALA A 27 -21.17 18.48 15.32
C ALA A 27 -22.66 18.16 15.09
N LYS A 28 -23.54 19.09 15.47
CA LYS A 28 -24.99 18.98 15.24
C LYS A 28 -25.32 19.00 13.75
N ALA A 29 -24.80 19.96 13.00
CA ALA A 29 -25.07 20.10 11.56
C ALA A 29 -24.55 18.91 10.74
N ALA A 30 -23.36 18.40 11.09
CA ALA A 30 -22.74 17.27 10.40
C ALA A 30 -23.13 15.90 10.96
N HIS A 31 -24.05 15.84 11.93
CA HIS A 31 -24.47 14.61 12.61
C HIS A 31 -23.28 13.74 13.06
N CYS A 32 -22.25 14.38 13.63
CA CYS A 32 -21.01 13.73 14.04
C CYS A 32 -20.62 14.06 15.48
N SER A 33 -19.61 13.37 16.01
CA SER A 33 -19.15 13.62 17.37
C SER A 33 -18.32 14.90 17.46
N ARG A 34 -18.33 15.57 18.63
CA ARG A 34 -17.45 16.72 18.90
C ARG A 34 -15.96 16.37 18.77
N VAL A 35 -15.60 15.12 19.09
CA VAL A 35 -14.22 14.60 18.93
C VAL A 35 -13.84 14.56 17.46
N THR A 36 -14.77 14.17 16.59
CA THR A 36 -14.56 14.16 15.14
C THR A 36 -14.29 15.56 14.60
N VAL A 37 -15.07 16.57 15.03
CA VAL A 37 -14.84 17.97 14.63
C VAL A 37 -13.48 18.48 15.09
N ARG A 38 -13.07 18.15 16.33
CA ARG A 38 -11.72 18.49 16.84
C ARG A 38 -10.62 17.88 15.97
N ASN A 39 -10.75 16.61 15.60
CA ASN A 39 -9.77 15.95 14.73
C ASN A 39 -9.72 16.57 13.34
N ILE A 40 -10.87 16.94 12.75
CA ILE A 40 -10.92 17.61 11.46
C ILE A 40 -10.25 19.00 11.52
N ARG A 41 -10.47 19.76 12.59
CA ARG A 41 -9.75 21.03 12.82
C ARG A 41 -8.24 20.83 12.91
N LEU A 42 -7.79 19.82 13.66
CA LEU A 42 -6.38 19.48 13.75
C LEU A 42 -5.80 19.12 12.37
N ASN A 43 -6.50 18.30 11.59
CA ASN A 43 -6.08 17.95 10.23
C ASN A 43 -5.99 19.18 9.33
N LEU A 44 -6.97 20.10 9.39
CA LEU A 44 -6.94 21.33 8.61
C LEU A 44 -5.75 22.22 8.98
N ASN A 45 -5.43 22.31 10.27
CA ASN A 45 -4.29 23.10 10.74
C ASN A 45 -2.93 22.47 10.34
N VAL A 46 -2.82 21.14 10.40
CA VAL A 46 -1.54 20.44 10.16
C VAL A 46 -1.31 20.17 8.66
N TYR A 47 -2.36 19.80 7.94
CA TYR A 47 -2.26 19.31 6.55
C TYR A 47 -2.97 20.21 5.53
N GLY A 48 -3.72 21.23 5.95
CA GLY A 48 -4.55 22.05 5.05
C GLY A 48 -5.79 21.33 4.49
N ASN A 49 -6.04 20.10 4.94
CA ASN A 49 -7.14 19.24 4.48
C ASN A 49 -7.92 18.67 5.67
N THR A 50 -9.22 18.39 5.47
CA THR A 50 -10.07 17.77 6.48
C THR A 50 -9.68 16.32 6.76
N LYS A 51 -9.02 15.68 5.79
CA LYS A 51 -8.45 14.34 5.89
C LYS A 51 -6.94 14.43 6.08
N ALA A 52 -6.43 13.64 7.01
CA ALA A 52 -5.00 13.38 7.06
C ALA A 52 -4.58 12.64 5.77
N PRO A 53 -3.37 12.88 5.26
CA PRO A 53 -2.83 12.07 4.17
C PRO A 53 -2.82 10.59 4.60
N PRO A 54 -2.97 9.67 3.64
CA PRO A 54 -2.92 8.25 3.94
C PRO A 54 -1.54 7.90 4.51
N ASN A 55 -1.49 7.75 5.83
CA ASN A 55 -0.31 7.25 6.51
C ASN A 55 -0.20 5.77 6.15
N GLY A 56 0.75 5.41 5.28
CA GLY A 56 1.05 4.03 4.94
C GLY A 56 1.15 3.21 6.23
N GLY A 57 0.34 2.15 6.33
CA GLY A 57 0.19 1.39 7.56
C GLY A 57 1.52 0.83 8.07
N GLY A 58 1.71 0.85 9.39
CA GLY A 58 2.86 0.27 10.06
C GLY A 58 4.04 1.22 10.26
N ARG A 59 5.05 0.73 11.00
CA ARG A 59 6.31 1.42 11.17
C ARG A 59 7.01 1.49 9.82
N LYS A 60 7.47 2.68 9.39
CA LYS A 60 8.35 2.79 8.22
C LYS A 60 9.51 1.81 8.40
N ARG A 61 9.64 0.83 7.50
CA ARG A 61 10.82 -0.04 7.46
C ARG A 61 12.00 0.84 7.03
N SER A 62 12.79 1.30 8.00
CA SER A 62 14.01 2.06 7.74
C SER A 62 15.18 1.10 7.58
N ILE A 63 15.85 1.14 6.43
CA ILE A 63 17.17 0.52 6.26
C ILE A 63 18.19 1.54 6.77
N THR A 64 18.98 1.18 7.78
CA THR A 64 20.07 2.05 8.25
C THR A 64 21.21 2.07 7.22
N PRO A 65 22.06 3.11 7.18
CA PRO A 65 23.20 3.14 6.26
C PRO A 65 24.09 1.89 6.36
N ALA A 66 24.39 1.42 7.57
CA ALA A 66 25.17 0.20 7.78
C ALA A 66 24.50 -1.07 7.23
N MET A 67 23.18 -1.21 7.36
CA MET A 67 22.44 -2.32 6.77
C MET A 67 22.46 -2.26 5.23
N LEU A 68 22.44 -1.04 4.68
CA LEU A 68 22.48 -0.82 3.24
C LEU A 68 23.86 -1.20 2.68
N ASP A 69 24.94 -0.83 3.37
CA ASP A 69 26.30 -1.20 2.99
C ASP A 69 26.51 -2.72 3.08
N ALA A 70 26.09 -3.35 4.18
CA ALA A 70 26.13 -4.81 4.30
C ALA A 70 25.33 -5.52 3.19
N LEU A 71 24.17 -4.97 2.80
CA LEU A 71 23.38 -5.50 1.69
C LEU A 71 24.14 -5.39 0.36
N ARG A 72 24.82 -4.26 0.12
CA ARG A 72 25.63 -4.06 -1.09
C ARG A 72 26.76 -5.08 -1.16
N ASP A 73 27.47 -5.33 -0.07
CA ASP A 73 28.57 -6.29 -0.02
C ASP A 73 28.08 -7.71 -0.37
N ILE A 74 26.96 -8.13 0.22
CA ILE A 74 26.34 -9.43 -0.07
C ILE A 74 25.91 -9.51 -1.55
N LEU A 75 25.35 -8.45 -2.11
CA LEU A 75 24.93 -8.43 -3.52
C LEU A 75 26.12 -8.50 -4.49
N VAL A 76 27.22 -7.81 -4.19
CA VAL A 76 28.46 -7.89 -4.98
C VAL A 76 29.03 -9.30 -4.94
N GLU A 77 29.08 -9.90 -3.75
CA GLU A 77 29.52 -11.29 -3.59
C GLU A 77 28.65 -12.25 -4.40
N LYS A 78 27.32 -12.15 -4.29
CA LYS A 78 26.38 -13.01 -5.03
C LYS A 78 26.45 -12.82 -6.55
N ALA A 79 26.65 -11.59 -7.03
CA ALA A 79 26.79 -11.29 -8.46
C ALA A 79 28.02 -11.98 -9.08
N ARG A 80 29.11 -12.09 -8.32
CA ARG A 80 30.32 -12.81 -8.74
C ARG A 80 30.08 -14.32 -8.88
N PHE A 81 29.12 -14.87 -8.13
CA PHE A 81 28.74 -16.28 -8.25
C PHE A 81 27.74 -16.55 -9.38
N THR A 82 26.99 -15.53 -9.84
CA THR A 82 26.01 -15.69 -10.93
C THR A 82 26.64 -15.58 -12.32
N SER A 83 27.77 -14.88 -12.49
CA SER A 83 28.47 -14.81 -13.79
C SER A 83 29.24 -16.09 -14.15
N VAL A 84 29.31 -17.07 -13.25
CA VAL A 84 29.99 -18.36 -13.49
C VAL A 84 29.03 -19.42 -14.07
N ARG A 85 27.72 -19.16 -14.09
CA ARG A 85 26.72 -20.12 -14.58
C ARG A 85 26.29 -19.92 -16.04
N ASP A 86 27.02 -19.15 -16.84
CA ASP A 86 26.73 -18.95 -18.27
C ASP A 86 27.57 -19.79 -19.24
N GLU A 87 28.44 -20.67 -18.73
CA GLU A 87 29.17 -21.63 -19.58
C GLU A 87 28.63 -23.05 -19.34
N GLY A 88 27.62 -23.47 -20.10
CA GLY A 88 27.26 -24.90 -20.12
C GLY A 88 25.88 -25.33 -20.60
N LEU A 89 25.02 -24.49 -21.19
CA LEU A 89 23.81 -25.00 -21.85
C LEU A 89 24.07 -25.25 -23.34
N SER A 90 24.72 -26.38 -23.61
CA SER A 90 24.83 -26.97 -24.94
C SER A 90 23.43 -27.28 -25.50
N PRO A 91 23.08 -26.86 -26.73
CA PRO A 91 21.81 -27.20 -27.35
C PRO A 91 21.92 -28.52 -28.11
N GLU A 92 21.96 -29.64 -27.40
CA GLU A 92 21.80 -30.96 -28.01
C GLU A 92 20.58 -31.66 -27.40
N GLY A 93 19.55 -31.89 -28.23
CA GLY A 93 18.40 -32.72 -27.84
C GLY A 93 17.04 -32.26 -28.33
N VAL A 94 16.90 -31.99 -29.63
CA VAL A 94 15.59 -31.90 -30.29
C VAL A 94 15.01 -33.32 -30.40
N ARG A 95 13.69 -33.44 -30.20
CA ARG A 95 12.76 -34.58 -30.45
C ARG A 95 12.48 -35.53 -29.28
N GLY A 96 11.25 -35.41 -28.77
CA GLY A 96 10.58 -36.43 -27.97
C GLY A 96 9.07 -36.19 -27.93
N ALA A 97 8.42 -36.44 -29.08
CA ALA A 97 7.00 -36.75 -29.28
C ALA A 97 5.96 -36.17 -28.28
N CYS A 98 5.34 -35.05 -28.66
CA CYS A 98 3.89 -34.98 -28.52
C CYS A 98 3.33 -35.86 -29.64
N ASP A 99 2.66 -36.95 -29.29
CA ASP A 99 1.49 -37.52 -29.95
C ASP A 99 1.33 -38.99 -29.52
N ASP A 100 0.08 -39.44 -29.53
CA ASP A 100 -0.45 -40.79 -29.20
C ASP A 100 -0.78 -41.05 -27.71
N VAL A 101 -2.01 -41.41 -27.29
CA VAL A 101 -3.24 -41.79 -27.98
C VAL A 101 -4.39 -41.62 -26.98
N ALA A 102 -5.48 -41.00 -27.43
CA ALA A 102 -6.79 -41.10 -26.79
C ALA A 102 -7.33 -42.53 -26.96
N LEU A 103 -7.66 -43.24 -25.88
CA LEU A 103 -8.53 -44.44 -25.78
C LEU A 103 -8.30 -45.01 -24.36
N LEU A 104 -9.22 -45.02 -23.40
CA LEU A 104 -10.60 -45.48 -23.46
C LEU A 104 -11.42 -44.88 -22.32
N ARG A 105 -12.54 -44.28 -22.70
CA ARG A 105 -13.77 -44.26 -21.90
C ARG A 105 -14.17 -45.70 -21.57
N SER A 106 -14.61 -45.94 -20.32
CA SER A 106 -15.97 -46.43 -20.00
C SER A 106 -15.99 -47.14 -18.65
N ASN A 107 -16.72 -46.55 -17.70
CA ASN A 107 -17.34 -47.25 -16.56
C ASN A 107 -18.30 -48.33 -17.08
N PRO A 108 -18.55 -49.37 -16.28
CA PRO A 108 -19.80 -49.37 -15.51
C PRO A 108 -19.59 -49.36 -13.99
#